data_AF-A0A820JAD6-F1
#
_entry.id   AF-A0A820JAD6-F1
#
_cell.length_a   1.000
_cell.length_b   1.000
_cell.length_c   1.000
_cell.angle_alpha   90.00
_cell.angle_beta   90.00
_cell.angle_gamma   90.00
#
_symmetry.space_group_name_H-M   'P 1'
#
loop_
_entity.id
_entity.type
_entity.pdbx_description
1 polymer ?
#
loop_
_entity_poly.entity_id
_entity_poly.type
_entity_poly.pdbx_seq_one_letter_code
_entity_poly.pdbx_strand_id
1 'polypeptide(L)'
;IWSKNAFIHYITDIFGRTHAQDHRKPSDMEQFFKLLIGSHNFLRSEESEHERAGEMLNPAFHFIRLQSMISIMIEQTIKALNELLLLSSQHRVVDLQSELNALTLTFIASSAFGKGFEIIANAKQIVYLACIEVLEVIEYQTILMI
;
A
#
# COMPACT_ATOMS: atom_id res chain seq x y z
N ILE A 1 17.59 29.90 1.95
CA ILE A 1 17.11 29.15 0.76
C ILE A 1 18.12 28.03 0.53
N TRP A 2 17.81 26.80 0.92
CA TRP A 2 18.70 25.67 0.66
C TRP A 2 18.79 25.45 -0.86
N SER A 3 20.01 25.37 -1.39
CA SER A 3 20.25 25.06 -2.81
C SER A 3 19.69 23.66 -3.11
N LYS A 4 19.09 23.48 -4.30
CA LYS A 4 18.54 22.20 -4.78
C LYS A 4 19.49 21.02 -4.57
N ASN A 5 20.79 21.27 -4.68
CA ASN A 5 21.83 20.26 -4.50
C ASN A 5 21.97 19.83 -3.03
N ALA A 6 21.80 20.75 -2.08
CA ALA A 6 21.90 20.43 -0.66
C ALA A 6 20.70 19.60 -0.16
N PHE A 7 19.51 19.82 -0.74
CA PHE A 7 18.33 18.98 -0.45
C PHE A 7 18.48 17.56 -0.99
N ILE A 8 18.96 17.39 -2.23
CA ILE A 8 19.20 16.05 -2.80
C ILE A 8 20.28 15.31 -2.00
N HIS A 9 21.34 16.01 -1.59
CA HIS A 9 22.39 15.43 -0.75
C HIS A 9 21.83 14.93 0.59
N TYR A 10 20.98 15.73 1.24
CA TYR A 10 20.33 15.36 2.50
C TYR A 10 19.38 14.15 2.37
N ILE A 11 18.57 14.11 1.31
CA ILE A 11 17.71 12.95 1.03
C ILE A 11 18.57 11.70 0.76
N THR A 12 19.66 11.83 0.03
CA THR A 12 20.58 10.72 -0.25
C THR A 12 21.31 10.26 1.01
N ASP A 13 21.58 11.18 1.94
CA ASP A 13 22.19 10.88 3.24
C ASP A 13 21.24 10.04 4.10
N ILE A 14 19.98 10.50 4.23
CA ILE A 14 18.95 9.81 5.04
C ILE A 14 18.56 8.45 4.46
N PHE A 15 18.25 8.41 3.16
CA PHE A 15 17.72 7.21 2.51
C PHE A 15 18.81 6.34 1.85
N GLY A 16 20.06 6.80 1.90
CA GLY A 16 21.21 6.02 1.46
C GLY A 16 21.61 4.97 2.49
N ARG A 17 22.32 3.94 2.04
CA ARG A 17 22.77 2.84 2.93
C ARG A 17 23.90 3.24 3.89
N THR A 18 24.52 4.40 3.69
CA THR A 18 25.70 4.87 4.45
C THR A 18 25.36 5.38 5.84
N HIS A 19 24.23 6.09 5.98
CA HIS A 19 23.75 6.66 7.25
C HIS A 19 22.37 6.15 7.65
N ALA A 20 21.86 5.10 7.00
CA ALA A 20 20.54 4.52 7.31
C ALA A 20 20.37 4.14 8.79
N GLN A 21 21.44 3.67 9.44
CA GLN A 21 21.44 3.30 10.87
C GLN A 21 21.34 4.50 11.83
N ASP A 22 21.65 5.71 11.35
CA ASP A 22 21.59 6.95 12.13
C ASP A 22 20.15 7.51 12.16
N HIS A 23 19.24 6.92 11.38
CA HIS A 23 17.85 7.31 11.28
C HIS A 23 16.94 6.18 11.76
N ARG A 24 15.90 6.55 12.52
CA ARG A 24 14.89 5.62 13.01
C ARG A 24 13.51 6.09 12.63
N LYS A 25 12.60 5.13 12.47
CA LYS A 25 11.18 5.43 12.27
C LYS A 25 10.65 6.16 13.51
N PRO A 26 9.77 7.17 13.36
CA PRO A 26 9.22 7.90 14.48
C PRO A 26 8.50 6.97 15.47
N SER A 27 8.75 7.15 16.78
CA SER A 27 8.11 6.35 17.84
C SER A 27 6.59 6.50 17.88
N ASP A 28 6.06 7.65 17.46
CA ASP A 28 4.62 7.92 17.48
C ASP A 28 3.88 7.06 16.44
N MET A 29 4.56 6.73 15.33
CA MET A 29 4.06 5.77 14.34
C MET A 29 4.08 4.32 14.87
N GLU A 30 4.91 4.04 15.88
CA GLU A 30 5.09 2.69 16.44
C GLU A 30 3.81 2.18 17.12
N GLN A 31 3.16 3.03 17.92
CA GLN A 31 1.95 2.66 18.64
C GLN A 31 0.76 2.46 17.69
N PHE A 32 0.71 3.26 16.62
CA PHE A 32 -0.34 3.21 15.62
C PHE A 32 -0.25 1.94 14.75
N PHE A 33 0.88 1.70 14.09
CA PHE A 33 1.03 0.52 13.24
C PHE A 33 0.92 -0.80 14.01
N LYS A 34 1.32 -0.80 15.30
CA LYS A 34 1.17 -1.99 16.15
C LYS A 34 -0.29 -2.43 16.28
N LEU A 35 -1.23 -1.50 16.40
CA LEU A 35 -2.65 -1.82 16.55
C LEU A 35 -3.26 -2.35 15.25
N LEU A 36 -2.75 -1.92 14.10
CA LEU A 36 -3.33 -2.23 12.80
C LEU A 36 -2.75 -3.47 12.12
N ILE A 37 -1.43 -3.54 12.06
CA ILE A 37 -0.70 -4.56 11.29
C ILE A 37 0.15 -5.46 12.19
N GLY A 38 -0.05 -5.36 13.52
CA GLY A 38 0.63 -6.16 14.53
C GLY A 38 2.03 -5.67 14.86
N SER A 39 2.64 -6.26 15.88
CA SER A 39 3.97 -5.83 16.37
C SER A 39 5.12 -6.31 15.48
N HIS A 40 4.98 -7.39 14.72
CA HIS A 40 6.07 -7.95 13.90
C HIS A 40 5.77 -7.75 12.42
N ASN A 41 5.79 -6.49 11.98
CA ASN A 41 5.50 -6.10 10.61
C ASN A 41 6.70 -5.38 9.98
N PHE A 42 6.83 -5.47 8.66
CA PHE A 42 7.93 -4.89 7.89
C PHE A 42 8.00 -3.35 7.96
N LEU A 43 6.85 -2.68 8.03
CA LEU A 43 6.80 -1.22 8.07
C LEU A 43 7.33 -0.67 9.40
N ARG A 44 7.20 -1.40 10.50
CA ARG A 44 7.70 -1.03 11.83
C ARG A 44 9.10 -1.56 12.11
N SER A 45 9.41 -2.78 11.66
CA SER A 45 10.62 -3.46 12.09
C SER A 45 11.87 -2.63 11.75
N GLU A 46 12.85 -2.68 12.65
CA GLU A 46 14.14 -2.02 12.52
C GLU A 46 15.23 -3.09 12.49
N GLU A 47 16.40 -2.73 11.96
CA GLU A 47 17.63 -3.53 12.03
C GLU A 47 17.39 -5.00 11.63
N SER A 48 17.73 -5.96 12.49
CA SER A 48 17.66 -7.39 12.22
C SER A 48 16.25 -7.90 11.96
N GLU A 49 15.22 -7.31 12.59
CA GLU A 49 13.83 -7.70 12.33
C GLU A 49 13.34 -7.15 10.99
N HIS A 50 13.87 -6.00 10.55
CA HIS A 50 13.61 -5.48 9.22
C HIS A 50 14.26 -6.33 8.14
N GLU A 51 15.52 -6.72 8.36
CA GLU A 51 16.25 -7.63 7.48
C GLU A 51 15.52 -8.97 7.38
N ARG A 52 15.19 -9.61 8.52
CA ARG A 52 14.44 -10.87 8.56
C ARG A 52 13.11 -10.78 7.82
N ALA A 53 12.32 -9.73 8.07
CA ALA A 53 11.04 -9.55 7.38
C ALA A 53 11.23 -9.29 5.87
N GLY A 54 12.31 -8.59 5.48
CA GLY A 54 12.71 -8.40 4.09
C GLY A 54 13.09 -9.70 3.41
N GLU A 55 13.88 -10.56 4.07
CA GLU A 55 14.25 -11.89 3.55
C GLU A 55 13.03 -12.80 3.34
N MET A 56 11.99 -12.66 4.18
CA MET A 56 10.73 -13.38 4.01
C MET A 56 9.89 -12.85 2.83
N LEU A 57 9.85 -11.53 2.64
CA LEU A 57 8.99 -10.87 1.63
C LEU A 57 9.64 -10.81 0.23
N ASN A 58 10.92 -10.47 0.14
CA ASN A 58 11.64 -10.25 -1.12
C ASN A 58 11.52 -11.40 -2.13
N PRO A 59 11.55 -12.69 -1.72
CA PRO A 59 11.35 -13.79 -2.66
C PRO A 59 10.01 -13.74 -3.39
N ALA A 60 8.95 -13.21 -2.77
CA ALA A 60 7.63 -13.04 -3.38
C ALA A 60 7.60 -11.92 -4.43
N PHE A 61 8.50 -10.94 -4.32
CA PHE A 61 8.65 -9.82 -5.26
C PHE A 61 9.78 -10.04 -6.29
N HIS A 62 10.26 -11.28 -6.43
CA HIS A 62 11.20 -11.61 -7.50
C HIS A 62 10.57 -11.34 -8.88
N PHE A 63 11.37 -10.88 -9.84
CA PHE A 63 10.92 -10.42 -11.16
C PHE A 63 9.92 -11.37 -11.86
N ILE A 64 10.17 -12.68 -11.81
CA ILE A 64 9.27 -13.69 -12.41
C ILE A 64 7.86 -13.66 -11.77
N ARG A 65 7.78 -13.47 -10.45
CA ARG A 65 6.49 -13.36 -9.76
C ARG A 65 5.81 -12.03 -10.05
N LEU A 66 6.57 -10.93 -10.11
CA LEU A 66 6.04 -9.63 -10.53
C LEU A 66 5.43 -9.69 -11.94
N GLN A 67 6.09 -10.36 -12.89
CA GLN A 67 5.54 -10.58 -14.22
C GLN A 67 4.23 -11.36 -14.19
N SER A 68 4.11 -12.37 -13.32
CA SER A 68 2.85 -13.12 -13.19
C SER A 68 1.70 -12.25 -12.67
N MET A 69 1.98 -11.26 -11.82
CA MET A 69 0.98 -10.32 -11.29
C MET A 69 0.41 -9.41 -12.38
N ILE A 70 1.18 -9.08 -13.44
CA ILE A 70 0.69 -8.25 -14.56
C ILE A 70 -0.56 -8.86 -15.20
N SER A 71 -0.60 -10.19 -15.36
CA SER A 71 -1.77 -10.86 -15.92
C SER A 71 -3.04 -10.66 -15.07
N ILE A 72 -2.89 -10.67 -13.74
CA ILE A 72 -3.96 -10.41 -12.78
C ILE A 72 -4.43 -8.95 -12.90
N MET A 73 -3.48 -8.00 -12.96
CA MET A 73 -3.80 -6.58 -13.09
C MET A 73 -4.55 -6.28 -14.39
N ILE A 74 -4.14 -6.88 -15.52
CA ILE A 74 -4.84 -6.73 -16.80
C ILE A 74 -6.27 -7.29 -16.70
N GLU A 75 -6.43 -8.50 -16.17
CA GLU A 75 -7.74 -9.15 -16.03
C GLU A 75 -8.71 -8.30 -15.19
N GLN A 76 -8.24 -7.78 -14.05
CA GLN A 76 -9.06 -6.96 -13.15
C GLN A 76 -9.34 -5.57 -13.74
N THR A 77 -8.40 -4.99 -14.49
CA THR A 77 -8.62 -3.72 -15.22
C THR A 77 -9.71 -3.87 -16.27
N ILE A 78 -9.70 -4.95 -17.05
CA ILE A 78 -10.72 -5.20 -18.08
C ILE A 78 -12.10 -5.33 -17.43
N LYS A 79 -12.21 -6.05 -16.30
CA LYS A 79 -13.47 -6.17 -15.55
C LYS A 79 -13.98 -4.79 -15.08
N ALA A 80 -13.13 -4.00 -14.44
CA ALA A 80 -13.49 -2.65 -13.99
C ALA A 80 -13.90 -1.73 -15.15
N LEU A 81 -13.19 -1.77 -16.28
CA LEU A 81 -13.56 -0.99 -17.47
C LEU A 81 -14.93 -1.39 -18.03
N ASN A 82 -15.24 -2.69 -18.08
CA ASN A 82 -16.55 -3.15 -18.52
C ASN A 82 -17.67 -2.66 -17.59
N GLU A 83 -17.45 -2.69 -16.26
CA GLU A 83 -18.39 -2.14 -15.27
C GLU A 83 -18.60 -0.63 -15.46
N LEU A 84 -17.51 0.12 -15.67
CA LEU A 84 -17.57 1.57 -15.93
C LEU A 84 -18.29 1.90 -17.24
N LEU A 85 -18.07 1.13 -18.31
CA LEU A 85 -18.76 1.32 -19.58
C LEU A 85 -20.27 1.07 -19.44
N LEU A 86 -20.69 0.07 -18.66
CA LEU A 86 -22.10 -0.16 -18.34
C LEU A 86 -22.70 1.04 -17.59
N LEU A 87 -21.99 1.60 -16.61
CA LEU A 87 -22.43 2.81 -15.90
C LEU A 87 -22.50 4.05 -16.81
N SER A 88 -21.57 4.19 -17.76
CA SER A 88 -21.57 5.30 -18.72
C SER A 88 -22.79 5.27 -19.64
N SER A 89 -23.27 4.08 -20.00
CA SER A 89 -24.50 3.92 -20.80
C SER A 89 -25.74 4.48 -20.09
N GLN A 90 -25.67 4.58 -18.76
CA GLN A 90 -26.73 5.10 -17.89
C GLN A 90 -26.58 6.59 -17.55
N HIS A 91 -25.61 7.31 -18.15
CA HIS A 91 -25.32 8.72 -17.87
C HIS A 91 -25.11 9.02 -16.37
N ARG A 92 -24.62 8.05 -15.59
CA ARG A 92 -24.33 8.23 -14.18
C ARG A 92 -23.01 8.97 -13.98
N VAL A 93 -22.98 9.86 -13.00
CA VAL A 93 -21.73 10.45 -12.50
C VAL A 93 -20.95 9.34 -11.80
N VAL A 94 -19.68 9.21 -12.15
CA VAL A 94 -18.77 8.22 -11.56
C VAL A 94 -17.71 8.97 -10.76
N ASP A 95 -17.51 8.54 -9.51
CA ASP A 95 -16.37 8.96 -8.70
C ASP A 95 -15.15 8.10 -9.04
N LEU A 96 -14.26 8.64 -9.87
CA LEU A 96 -13.04 7.93 -10.30
C LEU A 96 -12.10 7.59 -9.15
N GLN A 97 -12.09 8.37 -8.05
CA GLN A 97 -11.19 8.09 -6.93
C GLN A 97 -11.60 6.80 -6.23
N SER A 98 -12.89 6.65 -5.94
CA SER A 98 -13.45 5.42 -5.37
C SER A 98 -13.15 4.20 -6.24
N GLU A 99 -13.37 4.31 -7.55
CA GLU A 99 -13.17 3.22 -8.50
C GLU A 99 -11.69 2.80 -8.62
N LEU A 100 -10.77 3.77 -8.67
CA LEU A 100 -9.33 3.49 -8.71
C LEU A 100 -8.81 2.91 -7.40
N ASN A 101 -9.33 3.35 -6.25
CA ASN A 101 -9.01 2.77 -4.95
C ASN A 101 -9.46 1.31 -4.88
N ALA A 102 -10.71 1.05 -5.30
CA ALA A 102 -11.29 -0.28 -5.34
C ALA A 102 -10.52 -1.23 -6.28
N LEU A 103 -10.09 -0.73 -7.44
CA LEU A 103 -9.28 -1.47 -8.40
C LEU A 103 -7.88 -1.80 -7.85
N THR A 104 -7.19 -0.79 -7.29
CA THR A 104 -5.84 -0.96 -6.72
C THR A 104 -5.86 -1.95 -5.56
N LEU A 105 -6.88 -1.87 -4.71
CA LEU A 105 -7.05 -2.84 -3.63
C LEU A 105 -7.26 -4.26 -4.15
N THR A 106 -8.04 -4.41 -5.22
CA THR A 106 -8.26 -5.70 -5.87
C THR A 106 -6.94 -6.25 -6.44
N PHE A 107 -6.09 -5.40 -7.05
CA PHE A 107 -4.78 -5.82 -7.52
C PHE A 107 -3.90 -6.35 -6.38
N ILE A 108 -3.78 -5.60 -5.29
CA ILE A 108 -2.93 -5.99 -4.15
C ILE A 108 -3.47 -7.28 -3.53
N ALA A 109 -4.78 -7.37 -3.28
CA ALA A 109 -5.37 -8.54 -2.66
C ALA A 109 -5.24 -9.80 -3.53
N SER A 110 -5.59 -9.72 -4.83
CA SER A 110 -5.44 -10.87 -5.74
C SER A 110 -3.98 -11.24 -6.01
N SER A 111 -3.05 -10.28 -5.97
CA SER A 111 -1.62 -10.57 -6.16
C SER A 111 -0.98 -11.17 -4.91
N ALA A 112 -1.36 -10.72 -3.72
CA ALA A 112 -0.81 -11.18 -2.44
C ALA A 112 -1.42 -12.52 -1.98
N PHE A 113 -2.73 -12.70 -2.18
CA PHE A 113 -3.48 -13.87 -1.68
C PHE A 113 -3.82 -14.88 -2.78
N GLY A 114 -3.55 -14.56 -4.05
CA GLY A 114 -3.80 -15.43 -5.20
C GLY A 114 -5.23 -15.34 -5.75
N LYS A 115 -5.51 -16.16 -6.77
CA LYS A 115 -6.85 -16.30 -7.38
C LYS A 115 -7.80 -16.96 -6.38
N GLY A 116 -8.95 -16.35 -6.13
CA GLY A 116 -9.94 -16.83 -5.17
C GLY A 116 -10.37 -15.78 -4.13
N PHE A 117 -9.60 -14.71 -3.95
CA PHE A 117 -9.99 -13.58 -3.10
C PHE A 117 -11.30 -12.93 -3.60
N GLU A 118 -11.48 -12.85 -4.91
CA GLU A 118 -12.68 -12.38 -5.59
C GLU A 118 -13.93 -13.26 -5.38
N ILE A 119 -13.75 -14.51 -4.93
CA ILE A 119 -14.84 -15.46 -4.67
C ILE A 119 -15.41 -15.27 -3.25
N ILE A 120 -14.63 -14.67 -2.35
CA ILE A 120 -15.09 -14.37 -1.00
C ILE A 120 -16.07 -13.19 -1.10
N ALA A 121 -17.35 -13.50 -0.97
CA ALA A 121 -18.41 -12.50 -0.96
C ALA A 121 -18.06 -11.37 0.04
N ASN A 122 -18.12 -10.13 -0.42
CA ASN A 122 -17.80 -8.93 0.34
C ASN A 122 -16.32 -8.75 0.74
N ALA A 123 -15.37 -9.60 0.34
CA ALA A 123 -13.96 -9.41 0.74
C ALA A 123 -13.36 -8.10 0.26
N LYS A 124 -13.65 -7.70 -0.99
CA LYS A 124 -13.27 -6.39 -1.54
C LYS A 124 -13.83 -5.25 -0.68
N GLN A 125 -15.10 -5.35 -0.30
CA GLN A 125 -15.77 -4.36 0.55
C GLN A 125 -15.17 -4.31 1.95
N ILE A 126 -14.91 -5.47 2.57
CA ILE A 126 -14.35 -5.59 3.92
C ILE A 126 -12.95 -4.96 3.97
N VAL A 127 -12.08 -5.32 3.02
CA VAL A 127 -10.73 -4.76 2.99
C VAL A 127 -10.76 -3.27 2.66
N TYR A 128 -11.66 -2.82 1.77
CA TYR A 128 -11.83 -1.41 1.46
C TYR A 128 -12.26 -0.62 2.70
N LEU A 129 -13.29 -1.07 3.41
CA LEU A 129 -13.78 -0.44 4.63
C LEU A 129 -12.69 -0.42 5.72
N ALA A 130 -11.99 -1.54 5.92
CA ALA A 130 -10.88 -1.59 6.87
C ALA A 130 -9.76 -0.60 6.51
N CYS A 131 -9.42 -0.45 5.23
CA CYS A 131 -8.42 0.52 4.78
C CYS A 131 -8.90 1.97 4.95
N ILE A 132 -10.17 2.27 4.67
CA ILE A 132 -10.74 3.60 4.87
C ILE A 132 -10.80 3.96 6.35
N GLU A 133 -11.29 3.06 7.22
CA GLU A 133 -11.31 3.28 8.67
C GLU A 133 -9.90 3.57 9.20
N VAL A 134 -8.90 2.82 8.71
CA VAL A 134 -7.49 3.09 9.04
C VAL A 134 -7.06 4.48 8.59
N LEU A 135 -7.35 4.86 7.34
CA LEU A 135 -6.98 6.16 6.79
C LEU A 135 -7.64 7.32 7.56
N GLU A 136 -8.91 7.19 7.93
CA GLU A 136 -9.63 8.19 8.73
C GLU A 136 -9.01 8.35 10.12
N VAL A 137 -8.59 7.25 10.77
CA VAL A 137 -7.88 7.33 12.06
C VAL A 137 -6.51 8.01 11.89
N ILE A 138 -5.77 7.72 10.81
CA ILE A 138 -4.50 8.41 10.50
C ILE A 138 -4.74 9.91 10.31
N GLU A 139 -5.73 10.27 9.50
CA GLU A 139 -6.04 11.66 9.18
C GLU A 139 -6.42 12.45 10.44
N TYR A 140 -7.33 11.89 11.25
CA TYR A 140 -7.74 12.49 12.52
C TYR A 140 -6.55 12.74 13.46
N GLN A 141 -5.66 11.76 13.62
CA GLN A 141 -4.49 11.91 14.50
C GLN A 141 -3.44 12.86 13.92
N THR A 142 -3.27 12.87 12.59
CA THR A 142 -2.37 13.81 11.91
C THR A 142 -2.81 15.25 12.14
N ILE A 143 -4.12 15.52 12.12
CA ILE A 143 -4.69 16.82 12.43
C ILE A 143 -4.43 17.21 13.90
N LEU A 144 -4.46 16.25 14.83
CA LEU A 144 -4.19 16.51 16.25
C LEU A 144 -2.70 16.75 16.57
N MET A 145 -1.78 16.33 15.70
CA MET A 145 -0.34 16.53 15.85
C MET A 145 0.17 17.87 15.30
N ILE A 146 -0.67 18.65 14.62
CA ILE A 146 -0.40 20.01 14.11
C ILE A 146 -0.91 21.05 15.12
#